data_AF-A0A9X5X7A2-F1
#
_entry.id   AF-A0A9X5X7A2-F1
#
_cell.length_a   1.000
_cell.length_b   1.000
_cell.length_c   1.000
_cell.angle_alpha   90.00
_cell.angle_beta   90.00
_cell.angle_gamma   90.00
#
_symmetry.space_group_name_H-M   'P 1'
#
loop_
_entity.id
_entity.type
_entity.pdbx_description
1 polymer ?
#
loop_
_entity_poly.entity_id
_entity_poly.type
_entity_poly.pdbx_seq_one_letter_code
_entity_poly.pdbx_strand_id
1 'polypeptide(L)'
;AGGVVIGIQKVKIPAALRGVMPVVVIPLISAAIVGFLMFVVIGKPIASAQKGMTDWLNGLTGTNAVLLGALLGLMMCFDLGGPVNKVAYTFATAGIAVASPSDSAMKIMAAVMAAGMVPPLAMALATTVRGRLFTQTERENGKAAWVLGASFISEGAIPFAAADPLRVIPSAMVGGAVTGSLSMAFGATLRAPHGGIFVVPLIGNPFLYLIAIAAGVCVTTALVVVLKGMRKQAPEGTGAGGADTAIAAKVDSKEPVAA
;
A
#
# COMPACT_ATOMS: atom_id res chain seq x y z
N ALA A 1 8.24 15.96 18.47
CA ALA A 1 8.74 15.00 19.48
C ALA A 1 10.27 14.87 19.46
N GLY A 2 10.90 14.42 18.36
CA GLY A 2 12.36 14.21 18.30
C GLY A 2 13.22 15.43 18.70
N GLY A 3 12.86 16.64 18.23
CA GLY A 3 13.58 17.86 18.61
C GLY A 3 13.50 18.21 20.11
N VAL A 4 12.36 17.94 20.76
CA VAL A 4 12.18 18.17 22.20
C VAL A 4 13.03 17.20 23.01
N VAL A 5 13.07 15.92 22.60
CA VAL A 5 13.92 14.89 23.23
C VAL A 5 15.40 15.27 23.14
N ILE A 6 15.86 15.70 21.96
CA ILE A 6 17.24 16.17 21.76
C ILE A 6 17.54 17.40 22.64
N GLY A 7 16.57 18.29 22.83
CA GLY A 7 16.70 19.44 23.73
C GLY A 7 16.88 19.04 25.19
N ILE A 8 16.07 18.11 25.69
CA ILE A 8 16.14 17.60 27.07
C ILE A 8 17.47 16.89 27.32
N GLN A 9 17.96 16.12 26.35
CA GLN A 9 19.24 15.40 26.46
C GLN A 9 20.48 16.31 26.52
N LYS A 10 20.37 17.57 26.11
CA LYS A 10 21.48 18.56 26.19
C LYS A 10 21.67 19.15 27.59
N VAL A 11 20.72 18.97 28.50
CA VAL A 11 20.82 19.47 29.88
C VAL A 11 21.79 18.58 30.67
N LYS A 12 22.72 19.16 31.44
CA LYS A 12 23.65 18.38 32.29
C LYS A 12 22.92 17.87 33.52
N ILE A 13 22.93 16.55 33.74
CA ILE A 13 22.16 15.88 34.80
C ILE A 13 23.08 15.07 35.73
N PRO A 14 22.84 15.09 37.06
CA PRO A 14 23.59 14.30 38.03
C PRO A 14 23.60 12.80 37.72
N ALA A 15 24.70 12.12 38.06
CA ALA A 15 24.91 10.70 37.75
C ALA A 15 23.80 9.77 38.30
N ALA A 16 23.26 10.10 39.47
CA ALA A 16 22.20 9.34 40.14
C ALA A 16 20.88 9.28 39.35
N LEU A 17 20.59 10.27 38.49
CA LEU A 17 19.33 10.36 37.76
C LEU A 17 19.42 9.79 36.33
N ARG A 18 20.62 9.49 35.83
CA ARG A 18 20.84 9.07 34.43
C ARG A 18 20.06 7.81 34.04
N GLY A 19 19.89 6.87 34.98
CA GLY A 19 19.13 5.63 34.73
C GLY A 19 17.63 5.86 34.54
N VAL A 20 17.06 6.86 35.20
CA VAL A 20 15.60 7.15 35.17
C VAL A 20 15.23 8.07 33.99
N MET A 21 16.19 8.78 33.42
CA MET A 21 15.98 9.72 32.33
C MET A 21 15.26 9.14 31.10
N PRO A 22 15.77 8.08 30.42
CA PRO A 22 15.14 7.57 29.21
C PRO A 22 13.82 6.85 29.47
N VAL A 23 13.61 6.33 30.68
CA VAL A 23 12.44 5.51 31.03
C VAL A 23 11.25 6.37 31.46
N VAL A 24 11.48 7.42 32.26
CA VAL A 24 10.39 8.20 32.87
C VAL A 24 10.48 9.68 32.52
N VAL A 25 11.62 10.33 32.75
CA VAL A 25 11.73 11.79 32.69
C VAL A 25 11.60 12.31 31.26
N ILE A 26 12.35 11.74 30.32
CA ILE A 26 12.34 12.16 28.91
C ILE A 26 10.96 11.91 28.30
N PRO A 27 10.35 10.71 28.41
CA PRO A 27 9.00 10.48 27.88
C PRO A 27 7.96 11.43 28.48
N LEU A 28 7.97 11.63 29.80
CA LEU A 28 6.97 12.46 30.49
C LEU A 28 7.08 13.94 30.12
N ILE A 29 8.28 14.51 30.20
CA ILE A 29 8.50 15.93 29.89
C ILE A 29 8.30 16.17 28.39
N SER A 30 8.79 15.26 27.53
CA SER A 30 8.58 15.37 26.08
C SER A 30 7.08 15.31 25.73
N ALA A 31 6.33 14.37 26.32
CA ALA A 31 4.89 14.27 26.12
C ALA A 31 4.14 15.52 26.63
N ALA A 32 4.52 16.06 27.80
CA ALA A 32 3.91 17.27 28.34
C ALA A 32 4.16 18.50 27.45
N ILE A 33 5.40 18.71 27.01
CA ILE A 33 5.77 19.84 26.13
C ILE A 33 5.12 19.67 24.76
N VAL A 34 5.20 18.49 24.15
CA VAL A 34 4.60 18.23 22.84
C VAL A 34 3.08 18.33 22.90
N GLY A 35 2.45 17.79 23.95
CA GLY A 35 1.02 17.89 24.18
C GLY A 35 0.56 19.33 24.36
N PHE A 36 1.28 20.13 25.15
CA PHE A 36 1.00 21.56 25.33
C PHE A 36 1.14 22.34 24.01
N LEU A 37 2.23 22.11 23.26
CA LEU A 37 2.43 22.73 21.95
C LEU A 37 1.36 22.32 20.94
N MET A 38 0.95 21.05 20.95
CA MET A 38 -0.16 20.55 20.14
C MET A 38 -1.46 21.26 20.47
N PHE A 39 -1.74 21.51 21.75
CA PHE A 39 -2.97 22.19 22.15
C PHE A 39 -2.97 23.69 21.81
N VAL A 40 -1.90 24.42 22.15
CA VAL A 40 -1.87 25.89 22.09
C VAL A 40 -1.49 26.41 20.70
N VAL A 41 -0.51 25.78 20.04
CA VAL A 41 0.09 26.31 18.81
C VAL A 41 -0.42 25.57 17.59
N ILE A 42 -0.45 24.24 17.63
CA ILE A 42 -0.66 23.43 16.41
C ILE A 42 -2.15 23.07 16.21
N GLY A 43 -2.93 22.97 17.30
CA GLY A 43 -4.32 22.52 17.25
C GLY A 43 -5.21 23.42 16.39
N LYS A 44 -5.07 24.75 16.51
CA LYS A 44 -5.84 25.70 15.68
C LYS A 44 -5.50 25.58 14.18
N PRO A 45 -4.22 25.61 13.75
CA PRO A 45 -3.84 25.33 12.36
C PRO A 45 -4.31 23.98 11.83
N ILE A 46 -4.24 22.91 12.64
CA ILE A 46 -4.74 21.59 12.22
C ILE A 46 -6.25 21.63 12.03
N ALA A 47 -6.99 22.23 12.96
CA ALA A 47 -8.44 22.34 12.87
C ALA A 47 -8.87 23.17 11.65
N SER A 48 -8.17 24.28 11.34
CA SER A 48 -8.47 25.07 10.15
C SER A 48 -8.13 24.34 8.86
N ALA A 49 -7.01 23.61 8.82
CA ALA A 49 -6.65 22.76 7.69
C ALA A 49 -7.67 21.64 7.47
N GLN A 50 -8.10 20.96 8.54
CA GLN A 50 -9.12 19.91 8.47
C GLN A 50 -10.47 20.46 7.99
N LYS A 51 -10.87 21.63 8.49
CA LYS A 51 -12.08 22.31 8.03
C LYS A 51 -11.98 22.65 6.54
N GLY A 52 -10.87 23.25 6.11
CA GLY A 52 -10.65 23.58 4.70
C GLY A 52 -10.67 22.35 3.78
N MET A 53 -10.07 21.24 4.21
CA MET A 53 -10.15 19.96 3.50
C MET A 53 -11.59 19.46 3.42
N THR A 54 -12.32 19.48 4.53
CA THR A 54 -13.73 19.05 4.58
C THR A 54 -14.61 19.89 3.67
N ASP A 55 -14.43 21.22 3.68
CA ASP A 55 -15.17 22.15 2.83
C ASP A 55 -14.87 21.89 1.35
N TRP A 56 -13.60 21.66 0.98
CA TRP A 56 -13.22 21.30 -0.38
C TRP A 56 -13.84 19.98 -0.83
N LEU A 57 -13.77 18.94 0.01
CA LEU A 57 -14.35 17.63 -0.28
C LEU A 57 -15.87 17.68 -0.46
N ASN A 58 -16.56 18.49 0.33
CA ASN A 58 -18.01 18.70 0.22
C ASN A 58 -18.40 19.44 -1.06
N GLY A 59 -17.50 20.27 -1.60
CA GLY A 59 -17.68 20.95 -2.88
C GLY A 59 -17.45 20.06 -4.12
N LEU A 60 -16.98 18.82 -3.96
CA LEU A 60 -16.74 17.91 -5.10
C LEU A 60 -18.06 17.31 -5.61
N THR A 61 -18.47 17.70 -6.81
CA THR A 61 -19.65 17.17 -7.48
C THR A 61 -19.30 16.55 -8.84
N GLY A 62 -20.08 15.55 -9.25
CA GLY A 62 -20.05 14.97 -10.60
C GLY A 62 -18.65 14.55 -11.05
N THR A 63 -18.20 15.07 -12.19
CA THR A 63 -16.93 14.72 -12.85
C THR A 63 -15.70 14.95 -11.97
N ASN A 64 -15.67 15.98 -11.14
CA ASN A 64 -14.50 16.28 -10.30
C ASN A 64 -14.25 15.19 -9.25
N ALA A 65 -15.32 14.60 -8.72
CA ALA A 65 -15.23 13.49 -7.77
C ALA A 65 -14.69 12.23 -8.45
N VAL A 66 -15.11 11.96 -9.69
CA VAL A 66 -14.61 10.83 -10.49
C VAL A 66 -13.13 11.01 -10.86
N LEU A 67 -12.73 12.21 -11.29
CA LEU A 67 -11.34 12.53 -11.60
C LEU A 67 -10.43 12.42 -10.37
N LEU A 68 -10.91 12.84 -9.20
CA LEU A 68 -10.18 12.62 -7.95
C LEU A 68 -10.02 11.13 -7.64
N GLY A 69 -11.07 10.33 -7.85
CA GLY A 69 -10.99 8.87 -7.76
C GLY A 69 -9.93 8.27 -8.68
N ALA A 70 -9.88 8.73 -9.94
CA ALA A 70 -8.85 8.33 -10.89
C ALA A 70 -7.43 8.65 -10.39
N LEU A 71 -7.22 9.90 -9.93
CA LEU A 71 -5.93 10.37 -9.42
C LEU A 71 -5.47 9.55 -8.21
N LEU A 72 -6.35 9.35 -7.23
CA LEU A 72 -6.05 8.56 -6.04
C LEU A 72 -5.80 7.09 -6.39
N GLY A 73 -6.54 6.54 -7.37
CA GLY A 73 -6.32 5.20 -7.89
C GLY A 73 -4.93 5.04 -8.54
N LEU A 74 -4.49 6.03 -9.32
CA LEU A 74 -3.12 6.08 -9.88
C LEU A 74 -2.08 6.07 -8.76
N MET A 75 -2.25 6.94 -7.76
CA MET A 75 -1.31 7.06 -6.64
C MET A 75 -1.21 5.77 -5.82
N MET A 76 -2.33 5.11 -5.54
CA MET A 76 -2.35 3.85 -4.80
C MET A 76 -1.59 2.72 -5.51
N CYS A 77 -1.58 2.72 -6.84
CA CYS A 77 -0.95 1.65 -7.61
C CYS A 77 0.46 1.99 -8.11
N PHE A 78 0.94 3.22 -7.90
CA PHE A 78 2.21 3.72 -8.44
C PHE A 78 3.43 2.98 -7.87
N ASP A 79 3.49 2.78 -6.56
CA ASP A 79 4.65 2.23 -5.86
C ASP A 79 4.30 1.05 -4.93
N LEU A 80 3.12 0.46 -5.12
CA LEU A 80 2.69 -0.81 -4.50
C LEU A 80 2.80 -0.86 -2.97
N GLY A 81 2.60 0.28 -2.31
CA GLY A 81 2.71 0.43 -0.86
C GLY A 81 3.83 1.39 -0.41
N GLY A 82 4.53 2.02 -1.36
CA GLY A 82 5.55 3.03 -1.11
C GLY A 82 5.00 4.41 -0.71
N PRO A 83 5.86 5.45 -0.71
CA PRO A 83 5.51 6.80 -0.25
C PRO A 83 4.28 7.43 -0.92
N VAL A 84 4.10 7.27 -2.23
CA VAL A 84 2.99 7.86 -2.99
C VAL A 84 1.68 7.20 -2.61
N ASN A 85 1.65 5.87 -2.50
CA ASN A 85 0.50 5.13 -1.99
C ASN A 85 0.16 5.59 -0.56
N LYS A 86 1.15 5.68 0.32
CA LYS A 86 0.90 6.11 1.72
C LYS A 86 0.41 7.56 1.80
N VAL A 87 0.82 8.45 0.90
CA VAL A 87 0.26 9.81 0.81
C VAL A 87 -1.21 9.77 0.43
N ALA A 88 -1.60 9.03 -0.61
CA ALA A 88 -3.00 8.88 -1.00
C ALA A 88 -3.86 8.25 0.11
N TYR A 89 -3.35 7.22 0.76
CA TYR A 89 -4.01 6.57 1.88
C TYR A 89 -4.15 7.48 3.10
N THR A 90 -3.10 8.24 3.44
CA THR A 90 -3.15 9.19 4.56
C THR A 90 -4.13 10.31 4.29
N PHE A 91 -4.21 10.80 3.05
CA PHE A 91 -5.20 11.78 2.64
C PHE A 91 -6.64 11.26 2.84
N ALA A 92 -6.93 10.04 2.40
CA ALA A 92 -8.25 9.43 2.59
C ALA A 92 -8.60 9.20 4.06
N THR A 93 -7.66 8.66 4.85
CA THR A 93 -7.87 8.41 6.28
C THR A 93 -8.02 9.70 7.08
N ALA A 94 -7.30 10.77 6.74
CA ALA A 94 -7.48 12.09 7.34
C ALA A 94 -8.90 12.64 7.08
N GLY A 95 -9.47 12.40 5.90
CA GLY A 95 -10.84 12.79 5.58
C GLY A 95 -11.89 12.12 6.48
N ILE A 96 -11.66 10.86 6.88
CA ILE A 96 -12.57 10.11 7.76
C ILE A 96 -12.24 10.20 9.26
N ALA A 97 -11.12 10.81 9.64
CA ALA A 97 -10.65 10.93 11.02
C ALA A 97 -11.43 11.95 11.88
N VAL A 98 -12.55 12.47 11.36
CA VAL A 98 -13.45 13.39 12.08
C VAL A 98 -14.65 12.65 12.67
N ALA A 99 -15.31 13.25 13.67
CA ALA A 99 -16.45 12.63 14.36
C ALA A 99 -17.60 12.24 13.40
N SER A 100 -17.87 13.10 12.42
CA SER A 100 -18.92 12.92 11.42
C SER A 100 -18.33 13.19 10.03
N PRO A 101 -17.70 12.18 9.40
CA PRO A 101 -17.11 12.35 8.08
C PRO A 101 -18.19 12.54 7.02
N SER A 102 -17.92 13.38 6.03
CA SER A 102 -18.85 13.61 4.93
C SER A 102 -18.91 12.42 3.98
N ASP A 103 -20.00 12.34 3.20
CA ASP A 103 -20.14 11.32 2.16
C ASP A 103 -18.97 11.34 1.17
N SER A 104 -18.49 12.52 0.77
CA SER A 104 -17.33 12.65 -0.12
C SER A 104 -16.07 12.04 0.49
N ALA A 105 -15.83 12.28 1.79
CA ALA A 105 -14.68 11.69 2.49
C ALA A 105 -14.78 10.15 2.56
N MET A 106 -15.97 9.63 2.86
CA MET A 106 -16.20 8.17 2.88
C MET A 106 -16.12 7.54 1.48
N LYS A 107 -16.51 8.27 0.42
CA LYS A 107 -16.34 7.82 -0.98
C LYS A 107 -14.88 7.73 -1.38
N ILE A 108 -14.09 8.74 -1.00
CA ILE A 108 -12.64 8.76 -1.22
C ILE A 108 -11.96 7.59 -0.51
N MET A 109 -12.34 7.30 0.74
CA MET A 109 -11.81 6.14 1.47
C MET A 109 -12.13 4.83 0.75
N ALA A 110 -13.37 4.65 0.28
CA ALA A 110 -13.75 3.48 -0.49
C ALA A 110 -12.94 3.38 -1.80
N ALA A 111 -12.78 4.46 -2.55
CA ALA A 111 -12.01 4.47 -3.80
C ALA A 111 -10.53 4.08 -3.59
N VAL A 112 -9.90 4.64 -2.55
CA VAL A 112 -8.52 4.33 -2.17
C VAL A 112 -8.36 2.87 -1.75
N MET A 113 -9.29 2.35 -0.94
CA MET A 113 -9.26 0.94 -0.53
C MET A 113 -9.44 0.00 -1.71
N ALA A 114 -10.44 0.27 -2.55
CA ALA A 114 -10.70 -0.53 -3.74
C ALA A 114 -9.46 -0.59 -4.64
N ALA A 115 -8.86 0.57 -4.94
CA ALA A 115 -7.70 0.66 -5.81
C ALA A 115 -6.49 -0.08 -5.26
N GLY A 116 -6.19 -0.01 -3.96
CA GLY A 116 -5.05 -0.71 -3.37
C GLY A 116 -5.14 -2.24 -3.39
N MET A 117 -6.35 -2.80 -3.54
CA MET A 117 -6.54 -4.25 -3.71
C MET A 117 -6.18 -4.72 -5.14
N VAL A 118 -6.21 -3.83 -6.12
CA VAL A 118 -6.12 -4.18 -7.55
C VAL A 118 -4.79 -4.82 -7.94
N PRO A 119 -3.61 -4.25 -7.61
CA PRO A 119 -2.34 -4.80 -8.11
C PRO A 119 -2.10 -6.28 -7.75
N PRO A 120 -2.19 -6.72 -6.48
CA PRO A 120 -1.97 -8.12 -6.12
C PRO A 120 -3.05 -9.05 -6.69
N LEU A 121 -4.33 -8.64 -6.68
CA LEU A 121 -5.41 -9.45 -7.26
C LEU A 121 -5.24 -9.64 -8.77
N ALA A 122 -4.82 -8.59 -9.47
CA ALA A 122 -4.56 -8.66 -10.90
C ALA A 122 -3.36 -9.54 -11.25
N MET A 123 -2.32 -9.58 -10.42
CA MET A 123 -1.16 -10.46 -10.62
C MET A 123 -1.51 -11.91 -10.34
N ALA A 124 -2.31 -12.15 -9.30
CA ALA A 124 -2.88 -13.46 -9.00
C ALA A 124 -3.76 -13.96 -10.15
N LEU A 125 -4.61 -13.10 -10.72
CA LEU A 125 -5.42 -13.45 -11.88
C LEU A 125 -4.56 -13.66 -13.14
N ALA A 126 -3.58 -12.79 -13.43
CA ALA A 126 -2.75 -12.91 -14.62
C ALA A 126 -1.93 -14.21 -14.65
N THR A 127 -1.37 -14.60 -13.49
CA THR A 127 -0.62 -15.86 -13.36
C THR A 127 -1.51 -17.10 -13.47
N THR A 128 -2.76 -17.03 -13.01
CA THR A 128 -3.72 -18.14 -13.14
C THR A 128 -4.22 -18.31 -14.58
N VAL A 129 -4.57 -17.22 -15.29
CA VAL A 129 -5.11 -17.32 -16.67
C VAL A 129 -4.03 -17.54 -17.73
N ARG A 130 -2.82 -17.03 -17.51
CA ARG A 130 -1.72 -17.01 -18.50
C ARG A 130 -0.38 -17.36 -17.87
N GLY A 131 -0.35 -18.39 -17.02
CA GLY A 131 0.84 -18.80 -16.27
C GLY A 131 2.10 -19.06 -17.10
N ARG A 132 1.99 -19.39 -18.40
CA ARG A 132 3.15 -19.55 -19.31
C ARG A 132 3.93 -18.25 -19.56
N LEU A 133 3.35 -17.08 -19.29
CA LEU A 133 4.02 -15.77 -19.39
C LEU A 133 4.81 -15.41 -18.12
N PHE A 134 4.77 -16.27 -17.10
CA PHE A 134 5.32 -16.03 -15.78
C PHE A 134 6.26 -17.16 -15.38
N THR A 135 7.32 -16.81 -14.65
CA THR A 135 8.26 -17.77 -14.07
C THR A 135 7.56 -18.67 -13.04
N GLN A 136 8.22 -19.75 -12.63
CA GLN A 136 7.71 -20.60 -11.55
C GLN A 136 7.53 -19.82 -10.24
N THR A 137 8.52 -19.00 -9.88
CA THR A 137 8.47 -18.12 -8.70
C THR A 137 7.29 -17.15 -8.76
N GLU A 138 7.07 -16.49 -9.90
CA GLU A 138 5.92 -15.59 -10.08
C GLU A 138 4.58 -16.33 -9.93
N ARG A 139 4.46 -17.56 -10.43
CA ARG A 139 3.24 -18.36 -10.27
C ARG A 139 2.99 -18.76 -8.81
N GLU A 140 4.02 -19.12 -8.06
CA GLU A 140 3.90 -19.41 -6.63
C GLU A 140 3.51 -18.16 -5.83
N ASN A 141 4.15 -17.02 -6.11
CA ASN A 141 3.78 -15.73 -5.52
C ASN A 141 2.33 -15.34 -5.87
N GLY A 142 1.85 -15.72 -7.07
CA GLY A 142 0.48 -15.46 -7.52
C GLY A 142 -0.58 -16.14 -6.65
N LYS A 143 -0.29 -17.33 -6.10
CA LYS A 143 -1.19 -18.02 -5.18
C LYS A 143 -1.38 -17.23 -3.89
N ALA A 144 -0.29 -16.73 -3.31
CA ALA A 144 -0.33 -15.90 -2.10
C ALA A 144 -0.98 -14.54 -2.38
N ALA A 145 -0.75 -13.97 -3.56
CA ALA A 145 -1.26 -12.65 -3.95
C ALA A 145 -2.80 -12.56 -3.95
N TRP A 146 -3.53 -13.67 -4.12
CA TRP A 146 -5.00 -13.69 -3.94
C TRP A 146 -5.40 -13.23 -2.54
N VAL A 147 -4.83 -13.86 -1.51
CA VAL A 147 -5.18 -13.58 -0.10
C VAL A 147 -4.66 -12.20 0.30
N LEU A 148 -3.44 -11.86 -0.09
CA LEU A 148 -2.84 -10.55 0.18
C LEU A 148 -3.69 -9.43 -0.43
N GLY A 149 -4.04 -9.56 -1.70
CA GLY A 149 -4.87 -8.56 -2.39
C GLY A 149 -6.29 -8.47 -1.83
N ALA A 150 -6.91 -9.61 -1.53
CA ALA A 150 -8.20 -9.64 -0.84
C ALA A 150 -8.13 -8.97 0.54
N SER A 151 -6.97 -8.97 1.19
CA SER A 151 -6.75 -8.35 2.50
C SER A 151 -6.28 -6.89 2.45
N PHE A 152 -6.31 -6.26 1.26
CA PHE A 152 -5.79 -4.90 1.04
C PHE A 152 -4.27 -4.77 1.34
N ILE A 153 -3.50 -5.80 1.01
CA ILE A 153 -2.03 -5.80 1.09
C ILE A 153 -1.47 -5.65 -0.33
N SER A 154 -1.22 -4.40 -0.74
CA SER A 154 -0.72 -4.06 -2.09
C SER A 154 0.67 -4.63 -2.38
N GLU A 155 1.43 -4.93 -1.33
CA GLU A 155 2.80 -5.44 -1.37
C GLU A 155 2.89 -6.83 -2.03
N GLY A 156 1.78 -7.58 -2.10
CA GLY A 156 1.72 -8.86 -2.82
C GLY A 156 2.06 -8.76 -4.31
N ALA A 157 2.02 -7.55 -4.89
CA ALA A 157 2.44 -7.29 -6.27
C ALA A 157 3.93 -6.96 -6.44
N ILE A 158 4.67 -6.67 -5.36
CA ILE A 158 6.09 -6.26 -5.42
C ILE A 158 6.96 -7.27 -6.17
N PRO A 159 6.85 -8.60 -5.93
CA PRO A 159 7.70 -9.57 -6.65
C PRO A 159 7.51 -9.52 -8.17
N PHE A 160 6.30 -9.19 -8.64
CA PHE A 160 5.99 -9.08 -10.06
C PHE A 160 6.53 -7.78 -10.66
N ALA A 161 6.37 -6.67 -9.94
CA ALA A 161 6.91 -5.38 -10.36
C ALA A 161 8.44 -5.34 -10.32
N ALA A 162 9.07 -6.06 -9.39
CA ALA A 162 10.52 -6.23 -9.39
C ALA A 162 11.01 -7.01 -10.61
N ALA A 163 10.24 -8.01 -11.07
CA ALA A 163 10.57 -8.79 -12.26
C ALA A 163 10.31 -8.04 -13.59
N ASP A 164 9.25 -7.23 -13.66
CA ASP A 164 8.85 -6.54 -14.89
C ASP A 164 8.17 -5.17 -14.61
N PRO A 165 8.93 -4.17 -14.13
CA PRO A 165 8.37 -2.92 -13.61
C PRO A 165 7.64 -2.11 -14.67
N LEU A 166 8.19 -2.06 -15.89
CA LEU A 166 7.67 -1.25 -16.99
C LEU A 166 6.30 -1.73 -17.50
N ARG A 167 5.94 -2.99 -17.24
CA ARG A 167 4.64 -3.54 -17.63
C ARG A 167 3.69 -3.61 -16.45
N VAL A 168 4.16 -4.01 -15.28
CA VAL A 168 3.30 -4.22 -14.11
C VAL A 168 2.82 -2.90 -13.53
N ILE A 169 3.72 -1.94 -13.28
CA ILE A 169 3.35 -0.69 -12.60
C ILE A 169 2.37 0.14 -13.45
N PRO A 170 2.65 0.46 -14.74
CA PRO A 170 1.70 1.23 -15.54
C PRO A 170 0.35 0.53 -15.72
N SER A 171 0.34 -0.80 -15.87
CA SER A 171 -0.92 -1.56 -15.96
C SER A 171 -1.73 -1.48 -14.67
N ALA A 172 -1.07 -1.60 -13.52
CA ALA A 172 -1.70 -1.47 -12.21
C ALA A 172 -2.24 -0.06 -11.98
N MET A 173 -1.48 0.98 -12.37
CA MET A 173 -1.95 2.36 -12.33
C MET A 173 -3.23 2.57 -13.14
N VAL A 174 -3.29 2.04 -14.37
CA VAL A 174 -4.51 2.16 -15.19
C VAL A 174 -5.70 1.46 -14.54
N GLY A 175 -5.53 0.23 -14.04
CA GLY A 175 -6.61 -0.47 -13.34
C GLY A 175 -7.01 0.18 -12.02
N GLY A 176 -6.05 0.75 -11.29
CA GLY A 176 -6.29 1.55 -10.10
C GLY A 176 -7.11 2.80 -10.40
N ALA A 177 -6.76 3.53 -11.47
CA ALA A 177 -7.51 4.70 -11.94
C ALA A 177 -8.95 4.34 -12.32
N VAL A 178 -9.15 3.24 -13.04
CA VAL A 178 -10.48 2.71 -13.38
C VAL A 178 -11.28 2.39 -12.12
N THR A 179 -10.66 1.67 -11.18
CA THR A 179 -11.31 1.27 -9.92
C THR A 179 -11.71 2.48 -9.09
N GLY A 180 -10.80 3.43 -8.90
CA GLY A 180 -11.07 4.65 -8.14
C GLY A 180 -12.15 5.51 -8.79
N SER A 181 -12.13 5.65 -10.12
CA SER A 181 -13.16 6.37 -10.88
C SER A 181 -14.53 5.73 -10.71
N LEU A 182 -14.62 4.41 -10.88
CA LEU A 182 -15.87 3.65 -10.77
C LEU A 182 -16.41 3.66 -9.35
N SER A 183 -15.55 3.49 -8.34
CA SER A 183 -15.94 3.54 -6.93
C SER A 183 -16.56 4.90 -6.57
N MET A 184 -15.94 5.99 -7.03
CA MET A 184 -16.48 7.35 -6.86
C MET A 184 -17.79 7.56 -7.63
N ALA A 185 -17.89 7.06 -8.87
CA ALA A 185 -19.08 7.19 -9.71
C ALA A 185 -20.28 6.40 -9.14
N PHE A 186 -20.04 5.21 -8.61
CA PHE A 186 -21.05 4.39 -7.93
C PHE A 186 -21.39 4.88 -6.53
N GLY A 187 -20.64 5.86 -6.02
CA GLY A 187 -20.85 6.46 -4.71
C GLY A 187 -20.65 5.45 -3.57
N ALA A 188 -19.76 4.48 -3.73
CA ALA A 188 -19.45 3.53 -2.67
C ALA A 188 -18.87 4.27 -1.47
N THR A 189 -19.31 3.97 -0.25
CA THR A 189 -18.86 4.67 0.97
C THR A 189 -18.24 3.70 1.95
N LEU A 190 -17.18 4.13 2.64
CA LEU A 190 -16.53 3.30 3.65
C LEU A 190 -15.93 4.15 4.76
N ARG A 191 -16.19 3.75 6.01
CA ARG A 191 -15.64 4.39 7.21
C ARG A 191 -14.48 3.61 7.84
N ALA A 192 -14.35 2.32 7.54
CA ALA A 192 -13.25 1.51 8.03
C ALA A 192 -12.02 1.68 7.11
N PRO A 193 -10.84 2.06 7.62
CA PRO A 193 -9.69 2.33 6.78
C PRO A 193 -8.90 1.08 6.34
N HIS A 194 -9.26 -0.11 6.84
CA HIS A 194 -8.49 -1.34 6.62
C HIS A 194 -9.41 -2.56 6.48
N GLY A 195 -8.88 -3.67 5.97
CA GLY A 195 -9.53 -4.98 6.03
C GLY A 195 -10.02 -5.55 4.70
N GLY A 196 -9.79 -4.86 3.57
CA GLY A 196 -10.07 -5.40 2.23
C GLY A 196 -11.46 -6.01 2.07
N ILE A 197 -11.53 -7.28 1.66
CA ILE A 197 -12.79 -8.01 1.46
C ILE A 197 -13.57 -8.21 2.77
N PHE A 198 -12.88 -8.25 3.92
CA PHE A 198 -13.51 -8.49 5.23
C PHE A 198 -14.37 -7.32 5.70
N VAL A 199 -14.17 -6.13 5.13
CA VAL A 199 -15.00 -4.95 5.42
C VAL A 199 -16.08 -4.68 4.38
N VAL A 200 -16.28 -5.56 3.39
CA VAL A 200 -17.37 -5.44 2.41
C VAL A 200 -18.75 -5.25 3.05
N PRO A 201 -19.11 -5.93 4.16
CA PRO A 201 -20.40 -5.69 4.82
C PRO A 201 -20.58 -4.26 5.36
N LEU A 202 -19.49 -3.51 5.52
CA LEU A 202 -19.48 -2.14 6.02
C LEU A 202 -19.47 -1.10 4.88
N ILE A 203 -19.43 -1.55 3.61
CA ILE A 203 -19.37 -0.67 2.44
C ILE A 203 -20.79 -0.29 2.00
N GLY A 204 -21.02 1.00 1.76
CA GLY A 204 -22.19 1.47 1.04
C GLY A 204 -22.11 1.06 -0.43
N ASN A 205 -23.20 0.50 -0.98
CA ASN A 205 -23.23 -0.11 -2.32
C ASN A 205 -22.16 -1.21 -2.53
N PRO A 206 -22.13 -2.26 -1.70
CA PRO A 206 -21.05 -3.24 -1.68
C PRO A 206 -20.93 -4.01 -3.00
N PHE A 207 -22.04 -4.26 -3.68
CA PHE A 207 -22.06 -4.93 -4.98
C PHE A 207 -21.35 -4.09 -6.07
N LEU A 208 -21.67 -2.81 -6.17
CA LEU A 208 -21.03 -1.90 -7.13
C LEU A 208 -19.54 -1.66 -6.80
N TYR A 209 -19.20 -1.64 -5.51
CA TYR A 209 -17.81 -1.59 -5.06
C TYR A 209 -17.00 -2.80 -5.55
N LEU A 210 -17.55 -4.01 -5.42
CA LEU A 210 -16.90 -5.23 -5.92
C LEU A 210 -16.78 -5.22 -7.45
N ILE A 211 -17.78 -4.68 -8.17
CA ILE A 211 -17.70 -4.49 -9.62
C ILE A 211 -16.56 -3.52 -9.97
N ALA A 212 -16.40 -2.42 -9.23
CA ALA A 212 -15.33 -1.46 -9.48
C ALA A 212 -13.94 -2.12 -9.32
N ILE A 213 -13.74 -2.92 -8.27
CA ILE A 213 -12.50 -3.70 -8.07
C ILE A 213 -12.31 -4.70 -9.21
N ALA A 214 -13.34 -5.48 -9.54
CA ALA A 214 -13.27 -6.49 -10.59
C ALA A 214 -12.92 -5.87 -11.94
N ALA A 215 -13.48 -4.71 -12.27
CA ALA A 215 -13.17 -3.98 -13.50
C ALA A 215 -11.68 -3.58 -13.56
N GLY A 216 -11.13 -2.99 -12.49
CA GLY A 216 -9.71 -2.62 -12.48
C GLY A 216 -8.76 -3.82 -12.46
N VAL A 217 -9.15 -4.91 -11.79
CA VAL A 217 -8.41 -6.19 -11.82
C VAL A 217 -8.37 -6.73 -13.24
N CYS A 218 -9.51 -6.80 -13.92
CA CYS A 218 -9.60 -7.24 -15.32
C CYS A 218 -8.77 -6.36 -16.26
N VAL A 219 -8.84 -5.04 -16.11
CA VAL A 219 -8.05 -4.09 -16.93
C VAL A 219 -6.55 -4.29 -16.70
N THR A 220 -6.11 -4.35 -15.44
CA THR A 220 -4.69 -4.56 -15.10
C THR A 220 -4.20 -5.90 -15.63
N THR A 221 -4.97 -6.98 -15.41
CA THR A 221 -4.64 -8.32 -15.89
C THR A 221 -4.53 -8.35 -17.41
N ALA A 222 -5.49 -7.76 -18.13
CA ALA A 222 -5.47 -7.71 -19.59
C ALA A 222 -4.23 -6.97 -20.11
N LEU A 223 -3.92 -5.81 -19.54
CA LEU A 223 -2.74 -5.03 -19.92
C LEU A 223 -1.44 -5.79 -19.64
N VAL A 224 -1.26 -6.37 -18.45
CA VAL A 224 -0.05 -7.15 -18.14
C VAL A 224 0.09 -8.35 -19.06
N VAL A 225 -0.99 -9.08 -19.32
CA VAL A 225 -0.98 -10.25 -20.22
C VAL A 225 -0.62 -9.84 -21.65
N VAL A 226 -1.24 -8.78 -22.18
CA VAL A 226 -0.96 -8.31 -23.54
C VAL A 226 0.49 -7.82 -23.64
N LEU A 227 0.92 -6.96 -22.72
CA LEU A 227 2.28 -6.38 -22.74
C LEU A 227 3.37 -7.44 -22.57
N LYS A 228 3.16 -8.45 -21.70
CA LYS A 228 4.08 -9.58 -21.58
C LYS A 228 4.01 -10.52 -22.78
N GLY A 229 2.82 -10.73 -23.36
CA GLY A 229 2.61 -11.56 -24.54
C GLY A 229 3.24 -11.01 -25.82
N MET A 230 3.42 -9.68 -25.92
CA MET A 230 4.14 -9.03 -27.02
C MET A 230 5.66 -9.25 -26.99
N ARG A 231 6.21 -9.89 -25.95
CA ARG A 231 7.62 -10.26 -25.88
C ARG A 231 7.89 -11.38 -26.90
N LYS A 232 8.79 -11.16 -27.86
CA LYS A 232 9.45 -12.27 -28.59
C LYS A 232 10.12 -13.16 -27.53
N GLN A 233 9.62 -14.38 -27.35
CA GLN A 233 10.25 -15.37 -26.49
C GLN A 233 11.64 -15.63 -27.06
N ALA A 234 12.70 -15.20 -26.35
CA ALA A 234 14.01 -15.78 -26.57
C ALA A 234 13.91 -17.25 -26.13
N PRO A 235 14.48 -18.20 -26.88
CA PRO A 235 14.44 -19.61 -26.50
C PRO A 235 14.98 -19.75 -25.07
N GLU A 236 14.27 -20.50 -24.23
CA GLU A 236 14.79 -20.90 -22.92
C GLU A 236 16.14 -21.60 -23.15
N GLY A 237 17.22 -20.88 -22.84
CA GLY A 237 18.57 -21.42 -22.88
C GLY A 237 18.67 -22.52 -21.83
N THR A 238 18.73 -23.76 -22.30
CA THR A 238 19.36 -24.87 -21.61
C THR A 238 20.73 -24.42 -21.11
N GLY A 239 20.91 -24.25 -19.80
CA GLY A 239 22.25 -23.99 -19.25
C GLY A 239 22.29 -23.36 -17.87
N ALA A 240 22.01 -24.14 -16.82
CA ALA A 240 22.66 -24.01 -15.51
C ALA A 240 22.36 -25.26 -14.65
N GLY A 241 22.66 -26.45 -15.18
CA GLY A 241 22.52 -27.74 -14.47
C GLY A 241 23.87 -28.39 -14.13
N GLY A 242 24.98 -27.67 -14.15
CA GLY A 242 26.32 -28.28 -14.11
C GLY A 242 27.39 -27.59 -13.27
N ALA A 243 27.06 -26.55 -12.50
CA ALA A 243 28.07 -25.81 -11.72
C ALA A 243 28.10 -26.16 -10.22
N ASP A 244 27.00 -26.69 -9.65
CA ASP A 244 26.91 -26.96 -8.20
C ASP A 244 27.44 -28.33 -7.76
N THR A 245 27.66 -29.28 -8.68
CA THR A 245 28.20 -30.61 -8.34
C THR A 245 29.72 -30.64 -8.22
N ALA A 246 30.44 -29.62 -8.69
CA ALA A 246 31.91 -29.56 -8.61
C ALA A 246 32.43 -28.96 -7.30
N ILE A 247 31.59 -28.21 -6.57
CA ILE A 247 32.00 -27.51 -5.33
C ILE A 247 31.76 -28.40 -4.09
N ALA A 248 30.76 -29.29 -4.13
CA ALA A 248 30.44 -30.20 -3.03
C ALA A 248 31.48 -31.33 -2.83
N ALA A 249 32.27 -31.69 -3.85
CA ALA A 249 33.23 -32.79 -3.78
C ALA A 249 34.58 -32.43 -3.11
N LYS A 250 34.82 -31.16 -2.75
CA LYS A 250 36.10 -30.71 -2.19
C LYS A 250 36.11 -30.41 -0.68
N VAL A 251 34.99 -30.57 0.01
CA VAL A 251 34.88 -30.18 1.43
C VAL A 251 34.96 -31.37 2.40
N ASP A 252 34.88 -32.61 1.92
CA ASP A 252 34.71 -33.79 2.79
C ASP A 252 35.99 -34.64 3.01
N SER A 253 37.17 -34.01 3.05
CA SER A 253 38.41 -34.68 3.41
C SER A 253 39.20 -33.94 4.48
N LYS A 254 38.75 -34.03 5.73
CA LYS A 254 39.61 -33.89 6.91
C LYS A 254 39.38 -35.05 7.88
N GLU A 255 40.44 -35.82 8.09
CA GLU A 255 40.56 -36.99 8.95
C GLU A 255 40.21 -36.72 10.43
N PRO A 256 39.84 -37.77 11.20
CA PRO A 256 39.56 -37.65 12.63
C PRO A 256 40.86 -37.65 13.45
N VAL A 257 40.96 -36.74 14.42
CA VAL A 257 42.04 -36.75 15.44
C VAL A 257 41.56 -37.57 16.64
N ALA A 258 42.26 -38.67 16.90
CA ALA A 258 42.15 -39.45 18.12
C ALA A 258 43.06 -38.86 19.22
N ALA A 259 42.48 -38.63 20.41
CA ALA A 259 43.03 -38.84 21.76
C ALA A 259 42.03 -38.29 22.79
#